data_AF-A0A7S2QY17-F1
#
_entry.id   AF-A0A7S2QY17-F1
#
_cell.length_a   1.000
_cell.length_b   1.000
_cell.length_c   1.000
_cell.angle_alpha   90.00
_cell.angle_beta   90.00
_cell.angle_gamma   90.00
#
_symmetry.space_group_name_H-M   'P 1'
#
loop_
_entity.id
_entity.type
_entity.pdbx_description
1 polymer ?
#
loop_
_entity_poly.entity_id
_entity_poly.type
_entity_poly.pdbx_seq_one_letter_code
_entity_poly.pdbx_strand_id
1 'polypeptide(L)'
;MTTSSSSSVAVDGGLSRRWVVTSGAALAATLTTRARDARADTIATNSAAREFKQTFPTLFRPFIGQGTKVTVKRELVPDKLWAMEQNIELGPLETTIRCVVARLDDGSLWVHAPLAPTREFFEMVESCASVSSPSAVKYVVVPTYALEHKIFTKDALKRWSDASL
;
A
#
# COMPACT_ATOMS: atom_id res chain seq x y z
N MET A 1 35.37 -1.56 76.51
CA MET A 1 34.52 -0.55 77.20
C MET A 1 33.50 -0.01 76.20
N THR A 2 32.28 0.30 76.69
CA THR A 2 31.04 0.79 76.01
C THR A 2 30.27 -0.25 75.17
N THR A 3 29.40 -1.07 75.77
CA THR A 3 27.97 -0.88 76.16
C THR A 3 26.95 -1.27 75.09
N SER A 4 26.26 -2.37 75.39
CA SER A 4 24.85 -2.76 75.18
C SER A 4 23.93 -1.84 74.34
N SER A 5 23.08 -2.46 73.51
CA SER A 5 21.61 -2.28 73.56
C SER A 5 20.89 -3.31 72.67
N SER A 6 19.95 -4.01 73.28
CA SER A 6 18.96 -4.89 72.63
C SER A 6 17.73 -4.07 72.24
N SER A 7 17.10 -4.35 71.09
CA SER A 7 15.70 -4.04 70.86
C SER A 7 15.08 -5.03 69.86
N SER A 8 14.01 -5.68 70.31
CA SER A 8 13.04 -6.42 69.52
C SER A 8 12.17 -5.43 68.72
N VAL A 9 11.53 -5.86 67.63
CA VAL A 9 10.12 -5.57 67.32
C VAL A 9 9.66 -6.21 65.99
N ALA A 10 8.48 -6.81 66.10
CA ALA A 10 7.40 -7.06 65.14
C ALA A 10 7.67 -7.76 63.80
N VAL A 11 7.09 -8.97 63.74
CA VAL A 11 6.52 -9.59 62.55
C VAL A 11 5.34 -8.73 62.09
N ASP A 12 5.40 -8.16 60.89
CA ASP A 12 4.29 -7.39 60.32
C ASP A 12 3.69 -8.06 59.08
N GLY A 13 2.37 -8.23 59.16
CA GLY A 13 1.48 -7.82 58.08
C GLY A 13 1.40 -8.71 56.85
N GLY A 14 0.50 -9.69 56.89
CA GLY A 14 0.04 -10.41 55.70
C GLY A 14 -0.51 -9.45 54.64
N LEU A 15 0.03 -9.53 53.42
CA LEU A 15 -0.48 -8.80 52.27
C LEU A 15 -1.85 -9.35 51.85
N SER A 16 -2.85 -8.47 51.96
CA SER A 16 -4.24 -8.67 51.56
C SER A 16 -4.36 -8.98 50.07
N ARG A 17 -5.01 -10.11 49.76
CA ARG A 17 -5.24 -10.69 48.41
C ARG A 17 -6.22 -9.88 47.52
N ARG A 18 -6.40 -8.58 47.76
CA ARG A 18 -7.41 -7.74 47.10
C ARG A 18 -6.89 -6.82 45.99
N TRP A 19 -5.63 -6.96 45.56
CA TRP A 19 -5.00 -6.05 44.60
C TRP A 19 -4.83 -6.57 43.16
N VAL A 20 -5.39 -7.74 42.81
CA VAL A 20 -5.08 -8.38 41.50
C VAL A 20 -6.10 -8.07 40.39
N VAL A 21 -7.28 -7.49 40.68
CA VAL A 21 -8.36 -7.43 39.66
C VAL A 21 -8.42 -6.10 38.88
N THR A 22 -7.80 -5.01 39.33
CA THR A 22 -7.94 -3.70 38.66
C THR A 22 -6.93 -3.45 37.54
N SER A 23 -5.79 -4.15 37.51
CA SER A 23 -4.71 -3.90 36.53
C SER A 23 -4.97 -4.55 35.16
N GLY A 24 -5.75 -5.62 35.08
CA GLY A 24 -6.00 -6.35 33.82
C GLY A 24 -6.93 -5.61 32.85
N ALA A 25 -7.95 -4.91 33.37
CA ALA A 25 -8.96 -4.23 32.53
C ALA A 25 -8.38 -3.00 31.80
N ALA A 26 -7.52 -2.22 32.46
CA ALA A 26 -6.88 -1.06 31.85
C ALA A 26 -5.92 -1.47 30.71
N LEU A 27 -5.11 -2.52 30.92
CA LEU A 27 -4.23 -3.06 29.88
C LEU A 27 -5.03 -3.59 28.67
N ALA A 28 -6.12 -4.32 28.91
CA ALA A 28 -6.99 -4.83 27.82
C ALA A 28 -7.70 -3.70 27.03
N ALA A 29 -8.19 -2.66 27.72
CA ALA A 29 -8.80 -1.49 27.07
C ALA A 29 -7.78 -0.68 26.24
N THR A 30 -6.54 -0.58 26.71
CA THR A 30 -5.46 0.14 26.00
C THR A 30 -4.98 -0.64 24.77
N LEU A 31 -4.86 -1.97 24.87
CA LEU A 31 -4.49 -2.85 23.76
C LEU A 31 -5.55 -2.86 22.65
N THR A 32 -6.83 -2.92 23.03
CA THR A 32 -7.94 -2.89 22.07
C THR A 32 -8.07 -1.54 21.36
N THR A 33 -7.81 -0.43 22.05
CA THR A 33 -7.81 0.91 21.45
C THR A 33 -6.65 1.05 20.44
N ARG A 34 -5.41 0.68 20.83
CA ARG A 34 -4.25 0.70 19.92
C ARG A 34 -4.43 -0.19 18.68
N ALA A 35 -5.03 -1.38 18.85
CA ALA A 35 -5.29 -2.27 17.72
C ALA A 35 -6.34 -1.68 16.76
N ARG A 36 -7.34 -0.95 17.27
CA ARG A 36 -8.31 -0.22 16.44
C ARG A 36 -7.66 0.95 15.70
N ASP A 37 -6.84 1.74 16.40
CA ASP A 37 -6.14 2.88 15.81
C ASP A 37 -5.19 2.41 14.70
N ALA A 38 -4.38 1.39 14.94
CA ALA A 38 -3.50 0.81 13.92
C ALA A 38 -4.26 0.26 12.71
N ARG A 39 -5.45 -0.34 12.92
CA ARG A 39 -6.31 -0.81 11.83
C ARG A 39 -6.91 0.37 11.05
N ALA A 40 -7.34 1.42 11.73
CA ALA A 40 -7.87 2.63 11.11
C ALA A 40 -6.78 3.34 10.27
N ASP A 41 -5.57 3.45 10.80
CA ASP A 41 -4.40 3.98 10.09
C ASP A 41 -4.05 3.16 8.85
N THR A 42 -4.11 1.83 8.95
CA THR A 42 -3.88 0.93 7.82
C THR A 42 -4.96 1.11 6.74
N ILE A 43 -6.23 1.22 7.12
CA ILE A 43 -7.33 1.47 6.19
C ILE A 43 -7.16 2.83 5.51
N ALA A 44 -6.87 3.88 6.27
CA ALA A 44 -6.64 5.22 5.73
C ALA A 44 -5.46 5.25 4.76
N THR A 45 -4.35 4.58 5.10
CA THR A 45 -3.16 4.47 4.25
C THR A 45 -3.45 3.75 2.94
N ASN A 46 -4.20 2.65 3.01
CA ASN A 46 -4.60 1.88 1.82
C ASN A 46 -5.58 2.68 0.95
N SER A 47 -6.52 3.42 1.56
CA SER A 47 -7.43 4.30 0.82
C SER A 47 -6.66 5.40 0.10
N ALA A 48 -5.73 6.09 0.78
CA ALA A 48 -4.90 7.13 0.19
C ALA A 48 -3.98 6.58 -0.92
N ALA A 49 -3.51 5.33 -0.81
CA ALA A 49 -2.70 4.70 -1.85
C ALA A 49 -3.47 4.42 -3.15
N ARG A 50 -4.80 4.28 -3.06
CA ARG A 50 -5.71 3.94 -4.16
C ARG A 50 -6.35 5.16 -4.82
N GLU A 51 -6.20 6.33 -4.24
CA GLU A 51 -6.64 7.57 -4.86
C GLU A 51 -5.71 7.94 -6.01
N PHE A 52 -6.28 8.53 -7.06
CA PHE A 52 -5.52 9.10 -8.16
C PHE A 52 -6.19 10.36 -8.70
N LYS A 53 -5.37 11.20 -9.33
CA LYS A 53 -5.79 12.35 -10.13
C LYS A 53 -4.84 12.47 -11.31
N GLN A 54 -5.37 12.51 -12.53
CA GLN A 54 -4.59 12.70 -13.75
C GLN A 54 -3.84 14.04 -13.69
N THR A 55 -2.53 13.98 -13.85
CA THR A 55 -1.67 15.17 -14.03
C THR A 55 -1.90 15.76 -15.42
N PHE A 56 -2.07 14.91 -16.43
CA PHE A 56 -2.24 15.30 -17.82
C PHE A 56 -3.69 15.05 -18.25
N PRO A 57 -4.62 15.97 -17.93
CA PRO A 57 -6.02 15.74 -18.21
C PRO A 57 -6.30 15.61 -19.70
N THR A 58 -7.18 14.68 -20.01
CA THR A 58 -7.77 14.55 -21.36
C THR A 58 -9.13 15.24 -21.42
N LEU A 59 -9.75 15.26 -22.60
CA LEU A 59 -11.14 15.69 -22.78
C LEU A 59 -12.11 14.96 -21.83
N PHE A 60 -11.77 13.74 -21.38
CA PHE A 60 -12.59 12.89 -20.53
C PHE A 60 -12.31 13.05 -19.03
N ARG A 61 -11.47 14.01 -18.63
CA ARG A 61 -11.16 14.30 -17.22
C ARG A 61 -12.40 14.35 -16.30
N PRO A 62 -13.55 14.94 -16.68
CA PRO A 62 -14.73 14.97 -15.81
C PRO A 62 -15.26 13.59 -15.41
N PHE A 63 -14.99 12.56 -16.21
CA PHE A 63 -15.51 11.20 -16.00
C PHE A 63 -14.46 10.24 -15.45
N ILE A 64 -13.22 10.30 -15.96
CA ILE A 64 -12.16 9.32 -15.67
C ILE A 64 -10.84 9.95 -15.22
N GLY A 65 -10.87 11.24 -14.85
CA GLY A 65 -9.68 12.02 -14.51
C GLY A 65 -9.24 11.95 -13.05
N GLN A 66 -10.08 11.42 -12.16
CA GLN A 66 -9.77 11.26 -10.74
C GLN A 66 -10.70 10.21 -10.12
N GLY A 67 -10.31 9.68 -8.97
CA GLY A 67 -11.13 8.75 -8.20
C GLY A 67 -10.28 7.79 -7.39
N THR A 68 -10.88 6.66 -7.02
CA THR A 68 -10.21 5.59 -6.29
C THR A 68 -10.23 4.32 -7.12
N LYS A 69 -9.08 3.63 -7.23
CA LYS A 69 -8.95 2.36 -7.96
C LYS A 69 -8.19 1.36 -7.12
N VAL A 70 -8.74 0.15 -7.03
CA VAL A 70 -8.05 -1.02 -6.45
C VAL A 70 -7.28 -1.69 -7.57
N THR A 71 -6.01 -1.94 -7.34
CA THR A 71 -5.14 -2.70 -8.25
C THR A 71 -5.05 -4.14 -7.77
N VAL A 72 -5.42 -5.08 -8.64
CA VAL A 72 -5.24 -6.52 -8.38
C VAL A 72 -4.03 -7.00 -9.17
N LYS A 73 -3.03 -7.51 -8.46
CA LYS A 73 -1.84 -8.13 -9.04
C LYS A 73 -2.04 -9.64 -9.15
N ARG A 74 -1.84 -10.19 -10.34
CA ARG A 74 -1.86 -11.65 -10.61
C ARG A 74 -0.58 -12.04 -11.32
N GLU A 75 0.14 -13.02 -10.78
CA GLU A 75 1.29 -13.61 -11.45
C GLU A 75 0.82 -14.59 -12.53
N LEU A 76 1.27 -14.37 -13.76
CA LEU A 76 0.95 -15.22 -14.91
C LEU A 76 2.07 -16.21 -15.19
N VAL A 77 3.31 -15.76 -15.04
CA VAL A 77 4.52 -16.59 -15.12
C VAL A 77 5.38 -16.25 -13.92
N PRO A 78 5.77 -17.25 -13.10
CA PRO A 78 6.58 -17.04 -11.90
C PRO A 78 7.80 -16.17 -12.18
N ASP A 79 7.96 -15.11 -11.40
CA ASP A 79 9.08 -14.17 -11.44
C ASP A 79 9.36 -13.50 -12.80
N LYS A 80 8.40 -13.53 -13.73
CA LYS A 80 8.60 -13.02 -15.10
C LYS A 80 7.47 -12.18 -15.65
N LEU A 81 6.21 -12.54 -15.37
CA LEU A 81 5.05 -11.91 -16.01
C LEU A 81 3.90 -11.74 -15.04
N TRP A 82 3.36 -10.53 -14.95
CA TRP A 82 2.22 -10.20 -14.09
C TRP A 82 1.14 -9.45 -14.85
N ALA A 83 -0.11 -9.70 -14.48
CA ALA A 83 -1.26 -8.88 -14.83
C ALA A 83 -1.58 -7.96 -13.64
N MET A 84 -1.64 -6.66 -13.90
CA MET A 84 -2.24 -5.67 -13.01
C MET A 84 -3.61 -5.33 -13.55
N GLU A 85 -4.62 -5.26 -12.69
CA GLU A 85 -5.99 -5.01 -13.12
C GLU A 85 -6.66 -3.95 -12.28
N GLN A 86 -7.44 -3.10 -12.95
CA GLN A 86 -8.28 -2.09 -12.33
C GLN A 86 -9.63 -2.07 -13.04
N ASN A 87 -10.68 -1.76 -12.31
CA ASN A 87 -12.00 -1.54 -12.87
C ASN A 87 -12.11 -0.13 -13.44
N ILE A 88 -12.63 0.04 -14.65
CA ILE A 88 -13.00 1.35 -15.19
C ILE A 88 -14.51 1.43 -15.35
N GLU A 89 -15.08 2.57 -14.97
CA GLU A 89 -16.50 2.84 -14.98
C GLU A 89 -16.75 4.10 -15.79
N LEU A 90 -17.70 4.03 -16.72
CA LEU A 90 -18.15 5.15 -17.53
C LEU A 90 -19.67 5.08 -17.68
N GLY A 91 -20.38 5.70 -16.73
CA GLY A 91 -21.83 5.61 -16.65
C GLY A 91 -22.28 4.17 -16.38
N PRO A 92 -23.14 3.55 -17.22
CA PRO A 92 -23.57 2.18 -17.03
C PRO A 92 -22.53 1.13 -17.48
N LEU A 93 -21.44 1.55 -18.15
CA LEU A 93 -20.40 0.66 -18.60
C LEU A 93 -19.37 0.46 -17.48
N GLU A 94 -19.16 -0.79 -17.11
CA GLU A 94 -18.14 -1.20 -16.14
C GLU A 94 -17.33 -2.35 -16.75
N THR A 95 -16.01 -2.23 -16.74
CA THR A 95 -15.14 -3.31 -17.22
C THR A 95 -13.79 -3.30 -16.51
N THR A 96 -13.22 -4.48 -16.32
CA THR A 96 -11.85 -4.61 -15.85
C THR A 96 -10.88 -4.39 -17.01
N ILE A 97 -9.97 -3.44 -16.85
CA ILE A 97 -8.84 -3.21 -17.75
C ILE A 97 -7.57 -3.78 -17.15
N ARG A 98 -6.67 -4.24 -18.02
CA ARG A 98 -5.44 -4.94 -17.65
C ARG A 98 -4.20 -4.23 -18.17
N CYS A 99 -3.22 -4.07 -17.29
CA CYS A 99 -1.83 -3.81 -17.61
C CYS A 99 -1.05 -5.13 -17.51
N VAL A 100 -0.10 -5.34 -18.42
CA VAL A 100 0.83 -6.48 -18.36
C VAL A 100 2.22 -5.94 -18.06
N VAL A 101 2.87 -6.54 -17.07
CA VAL A 101 4.24 -6.22 -16.67
C VAL A 101 5.11 -7.44 -16.94
N ALA A 102 6.14 -7.28 -17.76
CA ALA A 102 7.14 -8.30 -18.03
C ALA A 102 8.49 -7.88 -17.48
N ARG A 103 9.19 -8.79 -16.81
CA ARG A 103 10.60 -8.60 -16.42
C ARG A 103 11.50 -9.01 -17.59
N LEU A 104 12.45 -8.15 -17.94
CA LEU A 104 13.44 -8.40 -18.97
C LEU A 104 14.67 -9.10 -18.38
N ASP A 105 15.54 -9.62 -19.24
CA ASP A 105 16.76 -10.35 -18.81
C ASP A 105 17.73 -9.48 -18.00
N ASP A 106 17.73 -8.15 -18.24
CA ASP A 106 18.51 -7.18 -17.46
C ASP A 106 17.87 -6.81 -16.11
N GLY A 107 16.74 -7.44 -15.77
CA GLY A 107 16.01 -7.21 -14.52
C GLY A 107 15.09 -5.99 -14.53
N SER A 108 15.10 -5.19 -15.61
CA SER A 108 14.18 -4.06 -15.81
C SER A 108 12.79 -4.52 -16.24
N LEU A 109 11.84 -3.59 -16.29
CA LEU A 109 10.44 -3.86 -16.60
C LEU A 109 10.02 -3.28 -17.95
N TRP A 110 9.20 -4.06 -18.64
CA TRP A 110 8.40 -3.66 -19.78
C TRP A 110 6.93 -3.60 -19.34
N VAL A 111 6.32 -2.42 -19.42
CA VAL A 111 4.96 -2.16 -18.90
C VAL A 111 4.02 -1.86 -20.07
N HIS A 112 2.95 -2.64 -20.21
CA HIS A 112 2.03 -2.55 -21.33
C HIS A 112 0.64 -2.10 -20.88
N ALA A 113 0.09 -1.07 -21.54
CA ALA A 113 -1.20 -0.44 -21.22
C ALA A 113 -1.31 0.00 -19.75
N PRO A 114 -0.51 0.99 -19.30
CA PRO A 114 -0.51 1.45 -17.92
C PRO A 114 -1.91 1.92 -17.47
N LEU A 115 -2.23 1.67 -16.19
CA LEU A 115 -3.54 1.93 -15.60
C LEU A 115 -3.58 3.26 -14.83
N ALA A 116 -4.67 3.51 -14.10
CA ALA A 116 -4.83 4.73 -13.34
C ALA A 116 -3.64 4.90 -12.38
N PRO A 117 -3.04 6.11 -12.30
CA PRO A 117 -1.77 6.38 -11.62
C PRO A 117 -1.94 6.47 -10.11
N THR A 118 -2.49 5.42 -9.50
CA THR A 118 -2.54 5.25 -8.05
C THR A 118 -1.14 4.93 -7.54
N ARG A 119 -0.86 5.30 -6.29
CA ARG A 119 0.40 4.92 -5.64
C ARG A 119 0.54 3.39 -5.54
N GLU A 120 -0.57 2.72 -5.20
CA GLU A 120 -0.66 1.26 -5.13
C GLU A 120 -0.25 0.59 -6.44
N PHE A 121 -0.74 1.08 -7.59
CA PHE A 121 -0.38 0.56 -8.91
C PHE A 121 1.13 0.66 -9.16
N PHE A 122 1.72 1.84 -8.93
CA PHE A 122 3.15 2.03 -9.16
C PHE A 122 4.01 1.16 -8.26
N GLU A 123 3.71 1.10 -6.95
CA GLU A 123 4.44 0.26 -6.00
C GLU A 123 4.33 -1.23 -6.38
N MET A 124 3.15 -1.70 -6.84
CA MET A 124 2.97 -3.07 -7.31
C MET A 124 3.77 -3.38 -8.58
N VAL A 125 3.81 -2.45 -9.54
CA VAL A 125 4.63 -2.60 -10.76
C VAL A 125 6.11 -2.65 -10.38
N GLU A 126 6.58 -1.68 -9.61
CA GLU A 126 7.98 -1.54 -9.22
C GLU A 126 8.47 -2.75 -8.38
N SER A 127 7.60 -3.34 -7.55
CA SER A 127 7.90 -4.58 -6.82
C SER A 127 8.20 -5.79 -7.74
N CYS A 128 7.88 -5.71 -9.03
CA CYS A 128 8.16 -6.78 -9.98
C CYS A 128 9.57 -6.71 -10.57
N ALA A 129 10.32 -5.63 -10.34
CA ALA A 129 11.70 -5.50 -10.81
C ALA A 129 12.68 -6.23 -9.89
N SER A 130 13.82 -6.67 -10.42
CA SER A 130 14.95 -7.13 -9.59
C SER A 130 15.94 -6.01 -9.25
N VAL A 131 15.82 -4.87 -9.92
CA VAL A 131 16.66 -3.69 -9.70
C VAL A 131 15.94 -2.73 -8.76
N SER A 132 16.54 -2.45 -7.61
CA SER A 132 16.05 -1.43 -6.68
C SER A 132 16.38 -0.04 -7.21
N SER A 133 15.57 0.45 -8.16
CA SER A 133 15.71 1.79 -8.73
C SER A 133 14.35 2.38 -9.11
N PRO A 134 14.12 3.70 -8.92
CA PRO A 134 12.98 4.41 -9.53
C PRO A 134 12.92 4.25 -11.06
N SER A 135 14.07 3.98 -11.69
CA SER A 135 14.25 3.75 -13.14
C SER A 135 14.10 2.27 -13.53
N ALA A 136 13.45 1.46 -12.69
CA ALA A 136 13.28 0.03 -12.94
C ALA A 136 12.45 -0.28 -14.20
N VAL A 137 11.59 0.65 -14.63
CA VAL A 137 10.81 0.52 -15.87
C VAL A 137 11.60 1.10 -17.04
N LYS A 138 11.91 0.25 -18.03
CA LYS A 138 12.67 0.61 -19.22
C LYS A 138 11.77 1.00 -20.39
N TYR A 139 10.61 0.36 -20.50
CA TYR A 139 9.67 0.58 -21.59
C TYR A 139 8.23 0.70 -21.08
N VAL A 140 7.49 1.66 -21.63
CA VAL A 140 6.04 1.82 -21.45
C VAL A 140 5.38 1.71 -22.81
N VAL A 141 4.58 0.67 -23.04
CA VAL A 141 3.95 0.41 -24.34
C VAL A 141 2.48 0.81 -24.34
N VAL A 142 2.09 1.54 -25.39
CA VAL A 142 0.69 1.86 -25.71
C VAL A 142 0.24 0.98 -26.87
N PRO A 143 -0.53 -0.08 -26.60
CA PRO A 143 -0.79 -1.11 -27.60
C PRO A 143 -1.92 -0.79 -28.57
N THR A 144 -2.72 0.23 -28.29
CA THR A 144 -3.95 0.51 -29.04
C THR A 144 -4.30 1.99 -29.02
N TYR A 145 -5.12 2.39 -29.99
CA TYR A 145 -5.79 3.69 -30.01
C TYR A 145 -7.05 3.71 -29.13
N ALA A 146 -7.44 2.64 -28.46
CA ALA A 146 -8.50 2.68 -27.47
C ALA A 146 -8.12 3.60 -26.30
N LEU A 147 -9.07 4.41 -25.83
CA LEU A 147 -8.83 5.51 -24.91
C LEU A 147 -8.39 4.98 -23.53
N GLU A 148 -9.15 4.04 -23.00
CA GLU A 148 -9.01 3.42 -21.70
C GLU A 148 -7.63 2.78 -21.46
N HIS A 149 -6.91 2.43 -22.53
CA HIS A 149 -5.57 1.83 -22.49
C HIS A 149 -4.42 2.82 -22.76
N LYS A 150 -4.71 4.12 -22.93
CA LYS A 150 -3.68 5.14 -23.25
C LYS A 150 -3.70 6.39 -22.38
N ILE A 151 -4.84 6.71 -21.75
CA ILE A 151 -5.02 8.01 -21.09
C ILE A 151 -4.02 8.24 -19.95
N PHE A 152 -3.53 7.18 -19.31
CA PHE A 152 -2.61 7.27 -18.17
C PHE A 152 -1.14 7.16 -18.58
N THR A 153 -0.82 6.98 -19.86
CA THR A 153 0.55 6.83 -20.34
C THR A 153 1.43 8.02 -19.96
N LYS A 154 0.92 9.25 -20.07
CA LYS A 154 1.70 10.45 -19.70
C LYS A 154 1.98 10.52 -18.19
N ASP A 155 1.02 10.12 -17.35
CA ASP A 155 1.24 10.02 -15.91
C ASP A 155 2.24 8.91 -15.57
N ALA A 156 2.20 7.78 -16.28
CA ALA A 156 3.19 6.72 -16.15
C ALA A 156 4.61 7.18 -16.54
N LEU A 157 4.76 7.87 -17.67
CA LEU A 157 6.05 8.44 -18.09
C LEU A 157 6.54 9.55 -17.16
N LYS A 158 5.64 10.26 -16.46
CA LYS A 158 6.04 11.20 -15.41
C LYS A 158 6.60 10.46 -14.18
N ARG A 159 6.06 9.27 -13.83
CA ARG A 159 6.57 8.44 -12.73
C ARG A 159 7.87 7.73 -13.09
N TRP A 160 7.98 7.27 -14.34
CA TRP A 160 9.11 6.54 -14.90
C TRP A 160 9.74 7.37 -16.02
N SER A 161 10.39 8.48 -15.65
CA SER A 161 10.93 9.47 -16.60
C SER A 161 12.00 8.94 -17.53
N ASP A 162 12.67 7.86 -17.15
CA ASP A 162 13.74 7.23 -17.93
C ASP A 162 13.22 6.16 -18.89
N ALA A 163 11.91 5.82 -18.81
CA ALA A 163 11.30 4.82 -19.66
C ALA A 163 11.12 5.36 -21.09
N SER A 164 11.40 4.53 -22.08
CA SER A 164 11.07 4.80 -23.47
C SER A 164 9.62 4.40 -23.76
N LEU A 165 8.92 5.24 -24.54
CA LEU A 165 7.56 4.98 -25.04
C LEU A 165 7.59 4.10 -26.30
#